data_AF-A0A932HFL0-F1
#
_entry.id   AF-A0A932HFL0-F1
#
_cell.length_a   1.000
_cell.length_b   1.000
_cell.length_c   1.000
_cell.angle_alpha   90.00
_cell.angle_beta   90.00
_cell.angle_gamma   90.00
#
_symmetry.space_group_name_H-M   'P 1'
#
loop_
_entity.id
_entity.type
_entity.pdbx_description
1 polymer ?
#
loop_
_entity_poly.entity_id
_entity_poly.type
_entity_poly.pdbx_seq_one_letter_code
_entity_poly.pdbx_strand_id
1 'polypeptide(L)'
;MYRALFSRHIGPNPHSFLLLEPVLDMGDYGAIPTAGLTSGHQGCAGCGMVTGTNQVLRALKLTGKHVVASIGTGCNEVITTQNTSCWGDVSVDHNNFPNTAATMSGNIAALKALARVGAVSPDATVNLGIAGDGGTYDIGLQAFLAWIARGENGIYVCLNNQAYMNTGIQGSGATPYGARNTLLDPL
;
A
#
# COMPACT_ATOMS: atom_id res chain seq x y z
N MET A 1 -11.37 1.95 -6.43
CA MET A 1 -10.78 2.84 -7.44
C MET A 1 -9.32 3.08 -7.02
N TYR A 2 -8.45 2.11 -7.25
CA TYR A 2 -7.07 2.10 -6.73
C TYR A 2 -6.15 2.86 -7.67
N ARG A 3 -5.20 3.63 -7.15
CA ARG A 3 -4.18 4.29 -7.95
C ARG A 3 -2.82 4.03 -7.33
N ALA A 4 -1.95 3.30 -8.02
CA ALA A 4 -0.53 3.29 -7.71
C ALA A 4 0.02 4.67 -8.09
N LEU A 5 0.54 5.41 -7.12
CA LEU A 5 0.92 6.81 -7.36
C LEU A 5 2.36 6.96 -7.83
N PHE A 6 3.24 6.00 -7.49
CA PHE A 6 4.64 6.05 -7.91
C PHE A 6 5.31 4.67 -7.79
N SER A 7 6.07 4.31 -8.82
CA SER A 7 7.06 3.24 -8.81
C SER A 7 8.19 3.61 -9.75
N ARG A 8 9.44 3.49 -9.28
CA ARG A 8 10.63 3.81 -10.09
C ARG A 8 10.95 2.74 -11.15
N HIS A 9 10.43 1.52 -11.00
CA HIS A 9 10.74 0.38 -11.89
C HIS A 9 9.53 -0.30 -12.52
N ILE A 10 8.31 0.17 -12.28
CA ILE A 10 7.19 -0.15 -13.18
C ILE A 10 7.25 0.84 -14.33
N GLY A 11 8.32 0.73 -15.12
CA GLY A 11 8.29 1.21 -16.49
C GLY A 11 7.32 0.35 -17.31
N PRO A 12 6.94 0.80 -18.51
CA PRO A 12 6.27 -0.02 -19.50
C PRO A 12 7.09 -1.29 -19.75
N ASN A 13 6.80 -2.33 -18.96
CA ASN A 13 7.06 -3.70 -19.34
C ASN A 13 6.37 -3.88 -20.71
N PRO A 14 6.97 -4.52 -21.73
CA PRO A 14 6.30 -4.84 -22.99
C PRO A 14 4.93 -5.54 -22.85
N HIS A 15 4.54 -5.97 -21.66
CA HIS A 15 3.24 -6.53 -21.28
C HIS A 15 2.22 -5.50 -20.74
N SER A 16 2.51 -4.18 -20.68
CA SER A 16 1.68 -3.22 -19.92
C SER A 16 0.89 -2.17 -20.72
N PHE A 17 0.71 -2.32 -22.04
CA PHE A 17 -0.09 -1.32 -22.80
C PHE A 17 -1.27 -1.88 -23.59
N LEU A 18 -1.26 -3.15 -23.99
CA LEU A 18 -2.40 -3.83 -24.61
C LEU A 18 -2.17 -5.32 -24.36
N LEU A 19 -2.90 -5.95 -23.42
CA LEU A 19 -2.92 -7.42 -23.39
C LEU A 19 -3.75 -7.87 -24.60
N LEU A 20 -3.06 -8.02 -25.74
CA LEU A 20 -3.57 -8.65 -26.97
C LEU A 20 -3.76 -10.16 -26.79
N GLU A 21 -3.14 -10.74 -25.76
CA GLU A 21 -3.36 -12.13 -25.35
C GLU A 21 -3.88 -12.19 -23.91
N PRO A 22 -4.83 -13.11 -23.63
CA PRO A 22 -5.37 -13.27 -22.28
C PRO A 22 -4.24 -13.57 -21.29
N VAL A 23 -4.46 -13.17 -20.02
CA VAL A 23 -3.61 -13.57 -18.90
C VAL A 23 -3.42 -15.09 -18.98
N LEU A 24 -2.23 -15.50 -19.42
CA LEU A 24 -1.85 -16.91 -19.50
C LEU A 24 -1.84 -17.47 -18.07
N ASP A 25 -2.33 -18.71 -17.99
CA ASP A 25 -2.68 -19.45 -16.78
C ASP A 25 -1.61 -19.36 -15.67
N MET A 26 -2.06 -19.40 -14.41
CA MET A 26 -1.23 -19.41 -13.20
C MET A 26 -0.24 -20.60 -13.13
N GLY A 27 -0.27 -21.52 -14.10
CA GLY A 27 0.55 -22.73 -14.15
C GLY A 27 2.04 -22.52 -14.42
N ASP A 28 2.44 -21.47 -15.15
CA ASP A 28 3.84 -21.31 -15.58
C ASP A 28 4.79 -20.80 -14.47
N TYR A 29 4.25 -20.25 -13.39
CA TYR A 29 5.02 -19.76 -12.25
C TYR A 29 5.16 -20.77 -11.10
N GLY A 30 4.67 -22.00 -11.27
CA GLY A 30 4.48 -22.93 -10.15
C GLY A 30 3.41 -22.43 -9.18
N ALA A 31 3.00 -23.26 -8.22
CA ALA A 31 1.99 -22.88 -7.23
C ALA A 31 2.53 -21.82 -6.26
N ILE A 32 2.59 -20.55 -6.69
CA ILE A 32 2.80 -19.41 -5.81
C ILE A 32 1.49 -19.23 -5.05
N PRO A 33 1.46 -19.29 -3.71
CA PRO A 33 0.26 -18.97 -2.95
C PRO A 33 -0.15 -17.52 -3.26
N THR A 34 -1.09 -17.33 -4.18
CA THR A 34 -1.60 -15.99 -4.53
C THR A 34 -2.58 -15.47 -3.47
N ALA A 35 -2.52 -15.95 -2.23
CA ALA A 35 -3.26 -15.35 -1.14
C ALA A 35 -2.55 -14.06 -0.78
N GLY A 36 -3.17 -12.90 -1.02
CA GLY A 36 -2.63 -11.61 -0.60
C GLY A 36 -2.86 -11.42 0.91
N LEU A 37 -3.86 -10.62 1.26
CA LEU A 37 -4.37 -10.62 2.64
C LEU A 37 -5.08 -11.94 2.93
N THR A 38 -4.87 -12.49 4.12
CA THR A 38 -5.59 -13.66 4.62
C THR A 38 -6.96 -13.26 5.19
N SER A 39 -7.80 -14.25 5.48
CA SER A 39 -9.07 -14.00 6.20
C SER A 39 -8.82 -13.54 7.64
N GLY A 40 -9.74 -12.77 8.21
CA GLY A 40 -9.65 -12.29 9.60
C GLY A 40 -9.31 -10.81 9.72
N HIS A 41 -10.06 -9.95 9.02
CA HIS A 41 -9.99 -8.50 9.12
C HIS A 41 -11.30 -7.93 9.67
N GLN A 42 -11.25 -6.72 10.22
CA GLN A 42 -12.41 -6.03 10.81
C GLN A 42 -13.06 -5.01 9.87
N GLY A 43 -12.73 -5.05 8.57
CA GLY A 43 -13.33 -4.18 7.56
C GLY A 43 -14.84 -4.39 7.43
N CYS A 44 -15.56 -3.32 7.10
CA CYS A 44 -17.00 -3.38 6.79
C CYS A 44 -17.30 -4.42 5.70
N ALA A 45 -18.54 -4.92 5.66
CA ALA A 45 -19.00 -5.80 4.58
C ALA A 45 -18.81 -5.11 3.22
N GLY A 46 -18.07 -5.75 2.31
CA GLY A 46 -17.74 -5.18 1.00
C GLY A 46 -16.66 -4.09 1.03
N CYS A 47 -15.84 -3.99 2.09
CA CYS A 47 -14.79 -2.99 2.20
C CYS A 47 -13.83 -3.01 0.99
N GLY A 48 -13.85 -1.93 0.21
CA GLY A 48 -12.99 -1.77 -0.95
C GLY A 48 -11.51 -1.68 -0.59
N MET A 49 -11.13 -1.17 0.58
CA MET A 49 -9.72 -1.09 0.99
C MET A 49 -9.10 -2.46 1.17
N VAL A 50 -9.81 -3.40 1.81
CA VAL A 50 -9.34 -4.78 1.99
C VAL A 50 -9.13 -5.45 0.64
N THR A 51 -10.11 -5.32 -0.26
CA THR A 51 -9.99 -5.87 -1.63
C THR A 51 -8.77 -5.28 -2.34
N GLY A 52 -8.54 -3.97 -2.19
CA GLY A 52 -7.42 -3.27 -2.81
C GLY A 52 -6.07 -3.76 -2.32
N THR A 53 -5.89 -3.75 -1.00
CA THR A 53 -4.67 -4.24 -0.35
C THR A 53 -4.42 -5.69 -0.73
N ASN A 54 -5.46 -6.54 -0.75
CA ASN A 54 -5.34 -7.92 -1.20
C ASN A 54 -4.81 -7.99 -2.65
N GLN A 55 -5.41 -7.27 -3.60
CA GLN A 55 -4.95 -7.30 -5.01
C GLN A 55 -3.51 -6.78 -5.17
N VAL A 56 -3.14 -5.72 -4.44
CA VAL A 56 -1.76 -5.20 -4.44
C VAL A 56 -0.78 -6.26 -3.95
N LEU A 57 -1.08 -6.92 -2.83
CA LEU A 57 -0.22 -7.97 -2.29
C LEU A 57 -0.11 -9.17 -3.24
N ARG A 58 -1.22 -9.59 -3.86
CA ARG A 58 -1.23 -10.66 -4.87
C ARG A 58 -0.30 -10.33 -6.03
N ALA A 59 -0.41 -9.12 -6.57
CA ALA A 59 0.42 -8.67 -7.68
C ALA A 59 1.92 -8.62 -7.28
N LEU A 60 2.22 -8.14 -6.08
CA LEU A 60 3.60 -8.09 -5.58
C LEU A 60 4.20 -9.47 -5.34
N LYS A 61 3.42 -10.45 -4.90
CA LYS A 61 3.90 -11.84 -4.74
C LYS A 61 4.35 -12.48 -6.04
N LEU A 62 3.75 -12.09 -7.18
CA LEU A 62 4.17 -12.58 -8.51
C LEU A 62 5.59 -12.13 -8.87
N THR A 63 6.16 -11.13 -8.20
CA THR A 63 7.56 -10.75 -8.42
C THR A 63 8.55 -11.72 -7.77
N GLY A 64 8.09 -12.68 -6.95
CA GLY A 64 8.94 -13.58 -6.17
C GLY A 64 9.76 -12.87 -5.08
N LYS A 65 9.49 -11.59 -4.81
CA LYS A 65 10.20 -10.79 -3.81
C LYS A 65 9.39 -10.74 -2.53
N HIS A 66 10.08 -10.73 -1.39
CA HIS A 66 9.45 -10.55 -0.08
C HIS A 66 8.91 -9.13 0.06
N VAL A 67 7.65 -8.99 0.47
CA VAL A 67 7.02 -7.68 0.61
C VAL A 67 7.31 -7.11 2.00
N VAL A 68 7.83 -5.89 2.04
CA VAL A 68 8.02 -5.10 3.25
C VAL A 68 7.06 -3.91 3.18
N ALA A 69 6.00 -3.94 3.99
CA ALA A 69 4.91 -3.00 3.96
C ALA A 69 4.96 -2.00 5.13
N SER A 70 4.96 -0.71 4.82
CA SER A 70 4.78 0.37 5.79
C SER A 70 3.37 0.91 5.67
N ILE A 71 2.58 0.83 6.75
CA ILE A 71 1.18 1.23 6.75
C ILE A 71 0.92 2.42 7.68
N GLY A 72 0.37 3.49 7.11
CA GLY A 72 -0.04 4.67 7.88
C GLY A 72 -1.34 4.44 8.63
N THR A 73 -1.46 5.03 9.83
CA THR A 73 -2.69 5.03 10.61
C THR A 73 -3.90 5.44 9.76
N GLY A 74 -4.96 4.64 9.81
CA GLY A 74 -6.18 4.82 9.03
C GLY A 74 -6.94 3.50 8.95
N CYS A 75 -8.07 3.47 8.22
CA CYS A 75 -8.90 2.27 8.19
C CYS A 75 -8.14 1.01 7.79
N ASN A 76 -7.29 1.07 6.75
CA ASN A 76 -6.57 -0.13 6.32
C ASN A 76 -5.66 -0.68 7.41
N GLU A 77 -5.01 0.18 8.18
CA GLU A 77 -4.21 -0.25 9.32
C GLU A 77 -5.11 -0.87 10.39
N VAL A 78 -6.02 -0.08 10.97
CA VAL A 78 -6.91 -0.51 12.04
C VAL A 78 -7.62 -1.84 11.73
N ILE A 79 -8.23 -1.96 10.54
CA ILE A 79 -9.02 -3.16 10.22
C ILE A 79 -8.17 -4.41 9.95
N THR A 80 -6.87 -4.27 9.67
CA THR A 80 -5.99 -5.40 9.32
C THR A 80 -5.02 -5.79 10.42
N THR A 81 -4.90 -4.97 11.48
CA THR A 81 -3.97 -5.16 12.60
C THR A 81 -4.67 -5.26 13.96
N GLN A 82 -5.86 -4.67 14.13
CA GLN A 82 -6.54 -4.63 15.41
C GLN A 82 -7.03 -6.04 15.82
N ASN A 83 -6.48 -6.57 16.90
CA ASN A 83 -6.76 -7.89 17.52
C ASN A 83 -6.45 -9.13 16.66
N THR A 84 -6.28 -9.00 15.35
CA THR A 84 -5.86 -10.05 14.41
C THR A 84 -5.01 -9.43 13.32
N SER A 85 -3.93 -10.09 12.91
CA SER A 85 -3.18 -9.72 11.70
C SER A 85 -3.60 -10.59 10.54
N CYS A 86 -3.99 -9.97 9.42
CA CYS A 86 -4.32 -10.66 8.17
C CYS A 86 -3.25 -10.46 7.06
N TRP A 87 -2.05 -10.04 7.43
CA TRP A 87 -0.96 -9.74 6.49
C TRP A 87 -0.17 -10.97 6.02
N GLY A 88 -0.42 -12.14 6.62
CA GLY A 88 0.20 -13.40 6.22
C GLY A 88 1.72 -13.38 6.37
N ASP A 89 2.43 -13.62 5.28
CA ASP A 89 3.89 -13.66 5.14
C ASP A 89 4.52 -12.27 4.91
N VAL A 90 3.72 -11.21 4.74
CA VAL A 90 4.23 -9.85 4.54
C VAL A 90 4.83 -9.32 5.84
N SER A 91 6.04 -8.78 5.80
CA SER A 91 6.58 -8.00 6.92
C SER A 91 5.90 -6.64 6.92
N VAL A 92 5.09 -6.36 7.95
CA VAL A 92 4.31 -5.12 8.04
C VAL A 92 4.71 -4.31 9.27
N ASP A 93 5.02 -3.03 9.05
CA ASP A 93 5.24 -2.03 10.10
C ASP A 93 4.08 -1.04 10.15
N HIS A 94 3.57 -0.79 11.36
CA HIS A 94 2.70 0.36 11.63
C HIS A 94 3.56 1.62 11.77
N ASN A 95 3.15 2.70 11.12
CA ASN A 95 3.72 4.02 11.30
C ASN A 95 2.62 5.07 11.54
N ASN A 96 3.06 6.22 12.06
CA ASN A 96 2.16 7.31 12.39
C ASN A 96 1.47 7.85 11.13
N PHE A 97 0.32 8.49 11.32
CA PHE A 97 -0.48 9.04 10.23
C PHE A 97 0.28 9.88 9.18
N PRO A 98 1.27 10.74 9.53
CA PRO A 98 1.94 11.60 8.55
C PRO A 98 3.17 11.00 7.87
N ASN A 99 3.66 9.81 8.25
CA ASN A 99 5.04 9.43 7.95
C ASN A 99 5.24 8.12 7.17
N THR A 100 4.21 7.55 6.55
CA THR A 100 4.31 6.29 5.78
C THR A 100 5.47 6.27 4.78
N ALA A 101 5.62 7.31 3.95
CA ALA A 101 6.69 7.38 2.97
C ALA A 101 8.08 7.60 3.61
N ALA A 102 8.14 8.28 4.76
CA ALA A 102 9.39 8.43 5.50
C ALA A 102 9.82 7.10 6.14
N THR A 103 8.88 6.32 6.67
CA THR A 103 9.14 4.97 7.19
C THR A 103 9.63 4.03 6.09
N MET A 104 9.01 4.08 4.89
CA MET A 104 9.53 3.37 3.73
C MET A 104 10.99 3.75 3.43
N SER A 105 11.33 5.03 3.56
CA SER A 105 12.71 5.49 3.32
C SER A 105 13.70 4.90 4.31
N GLY A 106 13.28 4.81 5.59
CA GLY A 106 14.04 4.12 6.63
C GLY A 106 14.23 2.63 6.30
N ASN A 107 13.16 1.94 5.90
CA ASN A 107 13.22 0.52 5.52
C ASN A 107 14.14 0.30 4.32
N ILE A 108 14.07 1.13 3.29
CA ILE A 108 14.97 1.08 2.12
C ILE A 108 16.43 1.28 2.54
N ALA A 109 16.70 2.24 3.44
CA ALA A 109 18.06 2.48 3.94
C ALA A 109 18.59 1.29 4.76
N ALA A 110 17.74 0.71 5.64
CA ALA A 110 18.08 -0.46 6.44
C ALA A 110 18.37 -1.69 5.56
N LEU A 111 17.51 -1.98 4.58
CA LEU A 111 17.69 -3.09 3.64
C LEU A 111 18.97 -2.93 2.81
N LYS A 112 19.32 -1.71 2.39
CA LYS A 112 20.60 -1.43 1.72
C LYS A 112 21.80 -1.69 2.64
N ALA A 113 21.71 -1.34 3.92
CA ALA A 113 22.77 -1.62 4.88
C ALA A 113 22.95 -3.12 5.11
N LEU A 114 21.84 -3.87 5.26
CA LEU A 114 21.84 -5.32 5.39
C LEU A 114 22.42 -6.01 4.14
N ALA A 115 22.12 -5.49 2.95
CA ALA A 115 22.68 -6.01 1.70
C ALA A 115 24.20 -5.82 1.60
N ARG A 116 24.75 -4.72 2.12
CA ARG A 116 26.21 -4.48 2.12
C ARG A 116 26.99 -5.48 2.97
N VAL A 117 26.36 -6.02 4.02
CA VAL A 117 26.98 -7.03 4.89
C VAL A 117 26.60 -8.46 4.50
N GLY A 118 25.90 -8.64 3.38
CA GLY A 118 25.50 -9.95 2.87
C GLY A 118 24.36 -10.63 3.66
N ALA A 119 23.66 -9.91 4.53
CA ALA A 119 22.57 -10.48 5.33
C ALA A 119 21.28 -10.66 4.53
N VAL A 120 21.06 -9.85 3.49
CA VAL A 120 19.90 -9.91 2.60
C VAL A 120 20.37 -9.67 1.16
N SER A 121 19.82 -10.37 0.17
CA SER A 121 20.13 -10.07 -1.23
C SER A 121 19.57 -8.69 -1.62
N PRO A 122 20.32 -7.84 -2.36
CA PRO A 122 19.86 -6.52 -2.80
C PRO A 122 18.50 -6.50 -3.50
N ASP A 123 18.13 -7.62 -4.15
CA ASP A 123 16.90 -7.76 -4.93
C ASP A 123 15.83 -8.64 -4.27
N ALA A 124 16.04 -9.10 -3.04
CA ALA A 124 15.12 -10.02 -2.37
C ALA A 124 13.78 -9.40 -1.95
N THR A 125 13.67 -8.07 -1.91
CA THR A 125 12.53 -7.39 -1.30
C THR A 125 11.87 -6.36 -2.22
N VAL A 126 10.59 -6.09 -1.97
CA VAL A 126 9.84 -4.95 -2.53
C VAL A 126 9.25 -4.14 -1.39
N ASN A 127 9.54 -2.84 -1.36
CA ASN A 127 9.02 -1.92 -0.35
C ASN A 127 7.65 -1.39 -0.81
N LEU A 128 6.66 -1.46 0.06
CA LEU A 128 5.28 -1.05 -0.18
C LEU A 128 4.86 -0.03 0.90
N GLY A 129 4.41 1.14 0.50
CA GLY A 129 3.73 2.10 1.38
C GLY A 129 2.24 2.07 1.11
N ILE A 130 1.43 2.00 2.17
CA ILE A 130 -0.02 2.13 2.05
C ILE A 130 -0.51 3.21 3.03
N ALA A 131 -1.21 4.19 2.49
CA ALA A 131 -1.91 5.21 3.26
C ALA A 131 -3.31 5.46 2.70
N GLY A 132 -4.22 5.98 3.52
CA GLY A 132 -5.48 6.55 3.04
C GLY A 132 -5.27 7.88 2.33
N ASP A 133 -6.35 8.47 1.80
CA ASP A 133 -6.29 9.79 1.19
C ASP A 133 -5.81 10.88 2.18
N GLY A 134 -6.21 10.87 3.45
CA GLY A 134 -5.65 11.82 4.43
C GLY A 134 -4.15 11.72 4.68
N GLY A 135 -3.61 10.49 4.68
CA GLY A 135 -2.17 10.26 4.80
C GLY A 135 -1.40 10.59 3.51
N THR A 136 -2.09 10.84 2.40
CA THR A 136 -1.46 11.06 1.09
C THR A 136 -1.65 12.50 0.58
N TYR A 137 -2.89 13.00 0.59
CA TYR A 137 -3.29 14.30 0.06
C TYR A 137 -3.14 15.41 1.11
N ASP A 138 -3.19 15.05 2.40
CA ASP A 138 -3.19 16.02 3.51
C ASP A 138 -1.93 15.89 4.37
N ILE A 139 -2.02 15.27 5.55
CA ILE A 139 -0.99 15.35 6.59
C ILE A 139 0.32 14.65 6.22
N GLY A 140 0.26 13.59 5.40
CA GLY A 140 1.46 12.86 4.95
C GLY A 140 2.00 13.29 3.60
N LEU A 141 1.41 14.32 2.97
CA LEU A 141 1.84 14.81 1.66
C LEU A 141 3.32 15.21 1.65
N GLN A 142 3.81 15.85 2.71
CA GLN A 142 5.21 16.25 2.82
C GLN A 142 6.15 15.04 2.76
N ALA A 143 5.86 13.97 3.52
CA ALA A 143 6.68 12.76 3.53
C ALA A 143 6.65 12.07 2.16
N PHE A 144 5.47 12.02 1.54
CA PHE A 144 5.27 11.42 0.22
C PHE A 144 6.07 12.15 -0.87
N LEU A 145 5.97 13.49 -0.92
CA LEU A 145 6.72 14.30 -1.87
C LEU A 145 8.24 14.19 -1.65
N ALA A 146 8.69 14.11 -0.40
CA ALA A 146 10.11 13.94 -0.10
C ALA A 146 10.65 12.58 -0.57
N TRP A 147 9.84 11.51 -0.44
CA TRP A 147 10.19 10.18 -0.95
C TRP A 147 10.27 10.15 -2.48
N ILE A 148 9.33 10.80 -3.18
CA ILE A 148 9.38 11.00 -4.63
C ILE A 148 10.62 11.79 -5.03
N ALA A 149 10.90 12.91 -4.36
CA ALA A 149 12.02 13.80 -4.68
C ALA A 149 13.38 13.10 -4.52
N ARG A 150 13.51 12.17 -3.57
CA ARG A 150 14.71 11.33 -3.42
C ARG A 150 14.80 10.21 -4.46
N GLY A 151 13.76 9.99 -5.27
CA GLY A 151 13.72 8.94 -6.29
C GLY A 151 13.86 7.55 -5.67
N GLU A 152 13.29 7.33 -4.50
CA GLU A 152 13.41 6.06 -3.80
C GLU A 152 12.63 4.94 -4.50
N ASN A 153 13.10 3.70 -4.32
CA ASN A 153 12.53 2.55 -5.01
C ASN A 153 11.52 1.82 -4.12
N GLY A 154 10.27 1.78 -4.55
CA GLY A 154 9.18 1.06 -3.90
C GLY A 154 7.86 1.38 -4.61
N ILE A 155 6.76 0.87 -4.05
CA ILE A 155 5.41 1.18 -4.49
C ILE A 155 4.71 1.94 -3.38
N TYR A 156 4.10 3.08 -3.72
CA TYR A 156 3.23 3.81 -2.79
C TYR A 156 1.78 3.75 -3.29
N VAL A 157 0.87 3.28 -2.44
CA VAL A 157 -0.55 3.10 -2.73
C VAL A 157 -1.36 4.02 -1.82
N CYS A 158 -2.13 4.89 -2.46
CA CYS A 158 -3.20 5.62 -1.78
C CYS A 158 -4.51 4.85 -1.90
N LEU A 159 -5.04 4.42 -0.76
CA LEU A 159 -6.39 3.90 -0.63
C LEU A 159 -7.36 5.06 -0.48
N ASN A 160 -7.68 5.71 -1.60
CA ASN A 160 -8.57 6.87 -1.63
C ASN A 160 -10.03 6.44 -1.49
N ASN A 161 -10.62 6.70 -0.33
CA ASN A 161 -12.06 6.55 -0.08
C ASN A 161 -12.74 7.91 0.16
N GLN A 162 -12.00 9.01 -0.08
CA GLN A 162 -12.48 10.39 -0.15
C GLN A 162 -12.99 10.98 1.17
N ALA A 163 -12.58 10.41 2.30
CA ALA A 163 -12.85 10.95 3.63
C ALA A 163 -11.91 10.30 4.66
N TYR A 164 -11.78 10.91 5.83
CA TYR A 164 -11.19 10.21 6.98
C TYR A 164 -12.21 9.23 7.56
N MET A 165 -12.37 8.09 6.89
CA MET A 165 -13.40 7.10 7.26
C MET A 165 -13.22 6.55 8.66
N ASN A 166 -11.97 6.31 9.10
CA ASN A 166 -11.68 5.68 10.38
C ASN A 166 -12.14 6.51 11.58
N THR A 167 -12.05 7.83 11.45
CA THR A 167 -12.39 8.77 12.52
C THR A 167 -13.85 9.21 12.48
N GLY A 168 -14.65 8.68 11.55
CA GLY A 168 -16.07 9.02 11.43
C GLY A 168 -16.39 9.95 10.26
N ILE A 169 -15.84 9.67 9.07
CA ILE A 169 -16.21 10.32 7.80
C ILE A 169 -16.02 11.86 7.84
N GLN A 170 -14.85 12.32 8.30
CA GLN A 170 -14.46 13.73 8.15
C GLN A 170 -13.99 14.01 6.73
N GLY A 171 -14.15 15.26 6.27
CA GLY A 171 -13.61 15.68 4.98
C GLY A 171 -12.07 15.56 4.91
N SER A 172 -11.56 15.27 3.73
CA SER A 172 -10.14 15.20 3.36
C SER A 172 -9.87 16.02 2.09
N GLY A 173 -8.61 16.20 1.72
CA GLY A 173 -8.22 16.81 0.44
C GLY A 173 -8.68 16.04 -0.80
N ALA A 174 -9.20 14.81 -0.63
CA ALA A 174 -9.80 14.02 -1.70
C ALA A 174 -11.34 14.04 -1.70
N THR A 175 -11.98 14.67 -0.72
CA THR A 175 -13.44 14.77 -0.64
C THR A 175 -13.99 15.62 -1.79
N PRO A 176 -14.92 15.11 -2.62
CA PRO A 176 -15.54 15.88 -3.67
C PRO A 176 -16.28 17.11 -3.15
N TYR A 177 -16.28 18.17 -3.95
CA TYR A 177 -17.08 19.36 -3.66
C TYR A 177 -18.56 19.00 -3.46
N GLY A 178 -19.16 19.53 -2.40
CA GLY A 178 -20.57 19.29 -2.06
C GLY A 178 -20.87 17.95 -1.38
N ALA A 179 -19.87 17.09 -1.15
CA ALA A 179 -20.07 15.87 -0.37
C ALA A 179 -20.30 16.19 1.12
N ARG A 180 -21.34 15.58 1.70
CA ARG A 180 -21.62 15.69 3.13
C ARG A 180 -20.58 14.91 3.94
N ASN A 181 -20.13 15.50 5.03
CA ASN A 181 -19.16 14.91 5.96
C ASN A 181 -19.37 15.52 7.35
N THR A 182 -18.80 14.88 8.38
CA THR A 182 -19.07 15.23 9.78
C THR A 182 -18.44 16.54 10.25
N LEU A 183 -17.53 17.15 9.46
CA LEU A 183 -17.01 18.49 9.76
C LEU A 183 -17.99 19.59 9.35
N LEU A 184 -18.75 19.37 8.27
CA LEU A 184 -19.68 20.35 7.71
C LEU A 184 -21.12 20.18 8.21
N ASP A 185 -21.49 18.96 8.60
CA ASP A 185 -22.83 18.61 9.09
C ASP A 185 -22.68 17.65 10.28
N PRO A 186 -22.42 18.17 11.49
CA PRO A 186 -22.35 17.35 12.69
C PRO A 186 -23.73 16.76 12.98
N LEU A 187 -23.81 15.42 13.04
CA LEU A 187 -25.02 14.65 13.37
C LEU A 187 -25.67 15.09 14.69
#